data_AF-A0A2I0WJL3-F1
#
_entry.id   AF-A0A2I0WJL3-F1
#
_cell.length_a   1.000
_cell.length_b   1.000
_cell.length_c   1.000
_cell.angle_alpha   90.00
_cell.angle_beta   90.00
_cell.angle_gamma   90.00
#
_symmetry.space_group_name_H-M   'P 1'
#
loop_
_entity.id
_entity.type
_entity.pdbx_description
1 polymer ?
#
loop_
_entity_poly.entity_id
_entity_poly.type
_entity_poly.pdbx_seq_one_letter_code
_entity_poly.pdbx_strand_id
1 'polypeptide(L)' 'MLGNFSPQNEPYTYELEEDTTPSGIFARGSYYVKIKFMDDDGKCYLEMGYDFEIRKD' A
#
# COMPACT_ATOMS: atom_id res chain seq x y z
N MET A 1 0.60 -7.20 8.22
CA MET A 1 1.44 -6.62 9.29
C MET A 1 2.88 -6.78 8.86
N LEU A 2 3.67 -5.70 8.78
CA LEU A 2 5.06 -5.75 8.30
C LEU A 2 6.01 -6.46 9.29
N GLY A 3 5.68 -6.43 10.58
CA GLY A 3 6.49 -6.98 11.66
C GLY A 3 7.26 -5.91 12.44
N ASN A 4 8.20 -6.36 13.27
CA ASN A 4 9.05 -5.49 14.08
C ASN A 4 10.44 -5.39 13.46
N PHE A 5 10.93 -4.16 13.28
CA PHE A 5 12.23 -3.88 12.67
C PHE A 5 13.11 -3.12 13.67
N SER A 6 14.31 -3.64 13.93
CA SER A 6 15.27 -2.98 14.81
C SER A 6 15.95 -1.80 14.11
N PRO A 7 16.51 -0.82 14.82
CA PRO A 7 17.29 0.23 14.19
C PRO A 7 18.56 -0.32 13.52
N GLN A 8 18.81 0.09 12.27
CA GLN A 8 20.05 -0.17 11.52
C GLN A 8 20.32 0.97 10.52
N ASN A 9 21.52 1.03 9.93
CA ASN A 9 21.88 2.10 8.99
C ASN A 9 21.29 1.88 7.60
N GLU A 10 21.20 0.62 7.18
CA GLU A 10 20.69 0.21 5.87
C GLU A 10 19.15 0.16 5.86
N PRO A 11 18.48 0.54 4.77
CA PRO A 11 17.03 0.45 4.68
C PRO A 11 16.56 -1.01 4.67
N TYR A 12 15.37 -1.24 5.26
CA TYR A 12 14.67 -2.51 5.11
C TYR A 12 13.88 -2.55 3.81
N THR A 13 13.93 -3.70 3.14
CA THR A 13 13.06 -4.02 2.00
C THR A 13 12.05 -5.06 2.43
N TYR A 14 10.78 -4.83 2.14
CA TYR A 14 9.69 -5.77 2.38
C TYR A 14 8.91 -5.97 1.09
N GLU A 15 8.74 -7.23 0.69
CA GLU A 15 7.95 -7.61 -0.47
C GLU A 15 6.55 -8.01 -0.01
N LEU A 16 5.55 -7.40 -0.63
CA LEU A 16 4.15 -7.73 -0.38
C LEU A 16 3.77 -8.99 -1.16
N GLU A 17 2.82 -9.77 -0.63
CA GLU A 17 2.22 -10.87 -1.36
C GLU A 17 1.54 -10.37 -2.64
N GLU A 18 1.57 -11.18 -3.68
CA GLU A 18 0.91 -10.88 -4.94
C GLU A 18 -0.62 -10.86 -4.74
N ASP A 19 -1.28 -9.82 -5.26
CA ASP A 19 -2.73 -9.67 -5.21
C ASP A 19 -3.29 -9.50 -6.63
N THR A 20 -4.56 -9.87 -6.81
CA THR A 20 -5.24 -9.82 -8.11
C THR A 20 -6.02 -8.52 -8.26
N THR A 21 -5.73 -7.76 -9.32
CA THR A 21 -6.52 -6.57 -9.64
C THR A 21 -7.98 -6.94 -9.96
N PRO A 22 -8.99 -6.30 -9.32
CA PRO A 22 -10.39 -6.56 -9.61
C PRO A 22 -10.75 -6.33 -11.08
N SER A 23 -11.66 -7.13 -11.62
CA SER A 23 -12.06 -7.06 -13.03
C SER A 23 -13.58 -6.99 -13.22
N GLY A 24 -14.01 -6.66 -14.44
CA GLY A 24 -15.41 -6.47 -14.79
C GLY A 24 -15.80 -5.00 -14.95
N ILE A 25 -16.99 -4.73 -15.49
CA ILE A 25 -17.44 -3.37 -15.82
C ILE A 25 -17.53 -2.48 -14.57
N PHE A 26 -17.94 -3.03 -13.44
CA PHE A 26 -18.10 -2.30 -12.18
C PHE A 26 -16.78 -2.01 -11.45
N ALA A 27 -15.71 -2.75 -11.76
CA ALA A 27 -14.39 -2.56 -11.18
C ALA A 27 -13.54 -1.55 -11.97
N ARG A 28 -14.03 -1.04 -13.11
CA ARG A 28 -13.31 -0.09 -13.94
C ARG A 28 -13.57 1.34 -13.50
N GLY A 29 -12.54 2.17 -13.55
CA GLY A 29 -12.62 3.58 -13.18
C GLY A 29 -11.36 4.08 -12.50
N SER A 30 -11.38 5.35 -12.12
CA SER A 30 -10.30 6.01 -11.38
C SER A 30 -10.46 5.81 -9.88
N TYR A 31 -9.36 5.45 -9.23
CA TYR A 31 -9.28 5.19 -7.81
C TYR A 31 -8.22 6.08 -7.19
N TYR A 32 -8.58 6.75 -6.10
CA TYR A 32 -7.63 7.43 -5.23
C TYR A 32 -7.39 6.56 -4.00
N VAL A 33 -6.13 6.23 -3.76
CA VAL A 33 -5.70 5.42 -2.61
C VAL A 33 -5.09 6.33 -1.57
N LYS A 34 -5.38 6.05 -0.30
CA LYS A 34 -4.64 6.56 0.85
C LYS A 34 -3.96 5.40 1.55
N ILE A 35 -2.66 5.50 1.75
CA ILE A 35 -1.89 4.54 2.53
C ILE A 35 -1.29 5.22 3.76
N LYS A 36 -1.24 4.48 4.87
CA LYS A 36 -0.65 4.92 6.14
C LYS A 36 0.29 3.85 6.67
N PHE A 37 1.46 4.26 7.11
CA PHE A 37 2.41 3.43 7.83
C PHE A 37 2.30 3.78 9.31
N MET A 38 1.75 2.84 10.09
CA MET A 38 1.52 3.01 11.52
C MET A 38 2.05 1.80 12.29
N ASP A 39 2.47 2.03 13.53
CA ASP A 39 2.79 0.97 14.49
C ASP A 39 1.64 0.73 15.47
N ASP A 40 1.82 -0.26 16.34
CA ASP A 40 0.84 -0.66 17.35
C ASP A 40 0.68 0.39 18.48
N ASP A 41 1.62 1.34 18.59
CA ASP A 41 1.53 2.49 19.51
C ASP A 41 0.70 3.64 18.92
N GLY A 42 0.21 3.50 17.68
CA GLY A 42 -0.62 4.49 16.99
C GLY A 42 0.17 5.63 16.36
N LYS A 43 1.50 5.51 16.26
CA LYS A 43 2.33 6.52 15.62
C LYS A 43 2.26 6.36 14.10
N CYS A 44 1.91 7.44 13.40
CA CYS A 44 1.95 7.49 11.94
C CYS A 44 3.32 7.98 11.47
N TYR A 45 4.05 7.12 10.75
CA TYR A 45 5.36 7.44 10.18
C TYR A 45 5.25 8.10 8.81
N LEU A 46 4.22 7.73 8.06
CA LEU A 46 4.01 8.21 6.70
C LEU A 46 2.55 8.06 6.30
N GLU A 47 1.99 9.09 5.71
CA GLU A 47 0.69 9.09 5.05
C GLU A 47 0.88 9.65 3.65
N MET A 48 0.47 8.88 2.64
CA MET A 48 0.54 9.32 1.25
C MET A 48 -0.69 8.84 0.49
N GLY A 49 -0.92 9.46 -0.67
CA GLY A 49 -1.95 9.00 -1.59
C GLY A 49 -1.44 9.00 -3.01
N TYR A 50 -2.08 8.16 -3.82
CA TYR A 50 -1.81 8.07 -5.25
C TYR A 50 -3.09 7.70 -5.99
N ASP A 51 -3.15 8.10 -7.25
CA ASP A 51 -4.24 7.78 -8.17
C ASP A 51 -3.83 6.64 -9.10
N PHE A 52 -4.76 5.74 -9.38
CA PHE A 52 -4.61 4.74 -10.43
C PHE A 52 -5.95 4.48 -11.12
N GLU A 53 -5.92 3.82 -12.27
CA GLU A 53 -7.13 3.53 -13.04
C GLU A 53 -7.18 2.07 -13.48
N ILE A 54 -8.32 1.42 -13.24
CA ILE A 54 -8.58 0.08 -13.76
C ILE A 54 -9.28 0.25 -15.11
N ARG A 55 -8.57 -0.12 -16.18
CA ARG A 55 -9.07 -0.08 -17.56
C ARG A 55 -9.17 -1.49 -18.14
N LYS A 56 -9.97 -1.62 -19.19
CA LYS A 56 -9.82 -2.73 -20.13
C LYS A 56 -8.71 -2.32 -21.11
N ASP A 57 -7.89 -3.27 -21.55
CA ASP A 57 -6.99 -3.09 -22.70
C ASP A 57 -7.73 -2.48 -23.91
#